data_AF-A0A374BNF4-F1
#
_entry.id   AF-A0A374BNF4-F1
#
_cell.length_a   1.000
_cell.length_b   1.000
_cell.length_c   1.000
_cell.angle_alpha   90.00
_cell.angle_beta   90.00
_cell.angle_gamma   90.00
#
_symmetry.space_group_name_H-M   'P 1'
#
loop_
_entity.id
_entity.type
_entity.pdbx_description
1 polymer ?
#
loop_
_entity_poly.entity_id
_entity_poly.type
_entity_poly.pdbx_seq_one_letter_code
_entity_poly.pdbx_strand_id
1 'polypeptide(L)'
;MFKRSSASWLEDRDFWRFSGIFRDVFLYAAPSAHVRDMKVISDYDGANGIFSATQDIVGKCSVKSILTDENGTIIAESNEKESVNWTIENSKPWSAEIPNLYTFTVILTDEIGNEIEVSKTKVGFRRFELKKGIMCLNGKRIIFKGINRHEFDAKTGRAITKAWFCQYHLTHFIRTRIMQRE
;
A
#
# COMPACT_ATOMS: atom_id res chain seq x y z
N MET A 1 25.85 -6.14 -16.26
CA MET A 1 24.55 -5.60 -16.69
C MET A 1 24.64 -5.20 -18.15
N PHE A 2 23.67 -5.62 -18.96
CA PHE A 2 23.62 -5.26 -20.37
C PHE A 2 22.70 -4.05 -20.57
N LYS A 3 23.11 -3.12 -21.44
CA LYS A 3 22.30 -1.94 -21.79
C LYS A 3 21.10 -2.29 -22.66
N ARG A 4 21.16 -3.40 -23.42
CA ARG A 4 20.10 -3.88 -24.30
C ARG A 4 19.89 -5.37 -24.12
N SER A 5 18.65 -5.80 -24.26
CA SER A 5 18.23 -7.21 -24.31
C SER A 5 16.98 -7.32 -25.20
N SER A 6 16.49 -8.54 -25.45
CA SER A 6 15.20 -8.75 -26.11
C SER A 6 14.04 -8.06 -25.38
N ALA A 7 14.12 -7.92 -24.05
CA ALA A 7 13.11 -7.22 -23.26
C ALA A 7 13.09 -5.70 -23.51
N SER A 8 14.14 -5.11 -24.10
CA SER A 8 14.16 -3.68 -24.43
C SER A 8 13.04 -3.26 -25.39
N TRP A 9 12.49 -4.19 -26.18
CA TRP A 9 11.33 -3.95 -27.04
C TRP A 9 10.02 -3.73 -26.25
N LEU A 10 9.94 -4.20 -25.00
CA LEU A 10 8.80 -3.97 -24.10
C LEU A 10 8.95 -2.66 -23.30
N GLU A 11 10.13 -2.06 -23.30
CA GLU A 11 10.48 -0.86 -22.52
C GLU A 11 10.66 0.38 -23.40
N ASP A 12 9.92 0.47 -24.51
CA ASP A 12 10.03 1.55 -25.50
C ASP A 12 9.26 2.82 -25.13
N ARG A 13 9.30 3.21 -23.85
CA ARG A 13 8.64 4.42 -23.36
C ARG A 13 9.41 5.66 -23.81
N ASP A 14 8.70 6.78 -23.90
CA ASP A 14 9.27 8.09 -24.16
C ASP A 14 9.99 8.63 -22.90
N PHE A 15 11.23 8.20 -22.72
CA PHE A 15 12.15 8.70 -21.68
C PHE A 15 13.62 8.44 -22.06
N TRP A 16 14.53 9.06 -21.31
CA TRP A 16 15.98 8.85 -21.41
C TRP A 16 16.39 7.39 -21.19
N ARG A 17 17.12 6.81 -22.15
CA ARG A 17 17.58 5.42 -22.10
C ARG A 17 18.89 5.28 -21.32
N PHE A 18 18.75 5.09 -20.01
CA PHE A 18 19.85 4.73 -19.10
C PHE A 18 19.92 3.23 -18.84
N SER A 19 21.05 2.77 -18.31
CA SER A 19 21.28 1.40 -17.86
C SER A 19 22.10 1.43 -16.58
N GLY A 20 21.88 0.50 -15.66
CA GLY A 20 22.53 0.56 -14.35
C GLY A 20 21.69 -0.12 -13.27
N ILE A 21 22.26 -0.20 -12.07
CA ILE A 21 21.49 -0.47 -10.85
C ILE A 21 21.00 0.91 -10.40
N PHE A 22 19.75 1.22 -10.70
CA PHE A 22 19.15 2.54 -10.45
C PHE A 22 18.09 2.50 -9.33
N ARG A 23 18.02 1.40 -8.59
CA ARG A 23 17.20 1.19 -7.39
C ARG A 23 18.04 0.50 -6.34
N ASP A 24 17.55 0.51 -5.10
CA ASP A 24 18.26 -0.01 -3.95
C ASP A 24 18.60 -1.50 -4.10
N VAL A 25 19.81 -1.85 -3.67
CA VAL A 25 20.26 -3.22 -3.47
C VAL A 25 20.55 -3.38 -2.00
N PHE A 26 19.90 -4.32 -1.36
CA PHE A 26 20.03 -4.57 0.07
C PHE A 26 19.97 -6.07 0.36
N LEU A 27 20.44 -6.45 1.54
CA LEU A 27 20.28 -7.78 2.11
C LEU A 27 19.26 -7.69 3.24
N TYR A 28 18.42 -8.70 3.37
CA TYR A 28 17.54 -8.86 4.52
C TYR A 28 17.68 -10.29 5.04
N ALA A 29 17.66 -10.44 6.37
CA ALA A 29 17.66 -11.73 7.02
C ALA A 29 16.24 -12.04 7.49
N ALA A 30 15.60 -13.05 6.92
CA ALA A 30 14.30 -13.52 7.36
C ALA A 30 14.46 -14.60 8.44
N PRO A 31 13.67 -14.55 9.53
CA PRO A 31 13.62 -15.63 10.50
C PRO A 31 13.09 -16.94 9.87
N SER A 32 13.30 -18.06 10.56
CA SER A 32 12.86 -19.39 10.10
C SER A 32 11.34 -19.49 9.91
N ALA A 33 10.58 -18.77 10.74
CA ALA A 33 9.17 -18.50 10.51
C ALA A 33 8.97 -17.02 10.18
N HIS A 34 8.37 -16.70 9.03
CA HIS A 34 8.20 -15.33 8.56
C HIS A 34 6.97 -15.18 7.66
N VAL A 35 6.49 -13.94 7.51
CA VAL A 35 5.45 -13.59 6.52
C VAL A 35 6.13 -13.45 5.15
N ARG A 36 5.86 -14.38 4.24
CA ARG A 36 6.39 -14.34 2.87
C ARG A 36 5.62 -13.36 2.00
N ASP A 37 4.30 -13.35 2.12
CA ASP A 37 3.43 -12.42 1.41
C ASP A 37 2.19 -12.09 2.24
N MET A 38 1.64 -10.90 2.00
CA MET A 38 0.42 -10.42 2.65
C MET A 38 -0.39 -9.61 1.65
N LYS A 39 -1.59 -10.08 1.36
CA LYS A 39 -2.54 -9.36 0.52
C LYS A 39 -3.65 -8.79 1.39
N VAL A 40 -3.82 -7.48 1.33
CA VAL A 40 -4.88 -6.75 2.03
C VAL A 40 -5.86 -6.15 1.04
N ILE A 41 -7.14 -6.43 1.24
CA ILE A 41 -8.26 -5.85 0.52
C ILE A 41 -9.07 -5.02 1.53
N SER A 42 -9.32 -3.77 1.18
CA SER A 42 -10.11 -2.85 1.99
C SER A 42 -11.12 -2.14 1.09
N ASP A 43 -12.40 -2.48 1.26
CA ASP A 43 -13.52 -1.86 0.56
C ASP A 43 -14.38 -1.04 1.53
N TYR A 44 -15.31 -0.26 1.01
CA TYR A 44 -16.19 0.60 1.78
C TYR A 44 -17.61 0.58 1.22
N ASP A 45 -18.60 0.22 2.03
CA ASP A 45 -19.99 0.07 1.57
C ASP A 45 -20.80 1.39 1.62
N GLY A 46 -20.25 2.44 2.21
CA GLY A 46 -20.92 3.72 2.45
C GLY A 46 -21.10 4.06 3.94
N ALA A 47 -20.98 3.06 4.82
CA ALA A 47 -21.00 3.23 6.27
C ALA A 47 -19.87 2.44 6.96
N ASN A 48 -19.63 1.22 6.52
CA ASN A 48 -18.72 0.26 7.11
C ASN A 48 -17.53 -0.05 6.21
N GLY A 49 -16.42 -0.41 6.85
CA GLY A 49 -15.21 -0.88 6.18
C GLY A 49 -15.25 -2.39 6.05
N ILE A 50 -15.08 -2.90 4.83
CA ILE A 50 -14.99 -4.34 4.58
C ILE A 50 -13.51 -4.68 4.45
N PHE A 51 -12.99 -5.42 5.42
CA PHE A 51 -11.60 -5.80 5.49
C PHE A 51 -11.43 -7.29 5.21
N SER A 52 -10.49 -7.62 4.33
CA SER A 52 -10.04 -8.99 4.11
C SER A 52 -8.53 -8.99 3.95
N ALA A 53 -7.85 -9.88 4.66
CA ALA A 53 -6.43 -10.10 4.48
C ALA A 53 -6.12 -11.58 4.38
N THR A 54 -5.24 -11.95 3.44
CA THR A 54 -4.67 -13.29 3.34
C THR A 54 -3.18 -13.20 3.62
N GLN A 55 -2.69 -14.10 4.47
CA GLN A 55 -1.28 -14.16 4.86
C GLN A 55 -0.67 -15.48 4.36
N ASP A 56 0.50 -15.37 3.75
CA ASP A 56 1.32 -16.49 3.36
C ASP A 56 2.51 -16.59 4.30
N ILE A 57 2.44 -17.55 5.23
CA ILE A 57 3.38 -17.67 6.34
C ILE A 57 4.20 -18.93 6.19
N VAL A 58 5.52 -18.77 6.22
CA VAL A 58 6.49 -19.87 6.20
C VAL A 58 6.87 -20.21 7.63
N GLY A 59 7.07 -21.49 7.92
CA GLY A 59 7.53 -21.98 9.22
C GLY A 59 6.42 -22.28 10.25
N LYS A 60 6.85 -22.83 11.38
CA LYS A 60 5.98 -23.13 12.54
C LYS A 60 5.96 -21.93 13.47
N CYS A 61 4.77 -21.39 13.71
CA CYS A 61 4.54 -20.23 14.56
C CYS A 61 3.04 -20.12 14.87
N SER A 62 2.74 -19.38 15.94
CA SER A 62 1.41 -18.83 16.18
C SER A 62 1.31 -17.43 15.55
N VAL A 63 0.10 -17.03 15.19
CA VAL A 63 -0.16 -15.77 14.47
C VAL A 63 -1.14 -14.93 15.26
N LYS A 64 -0.87 -13.63 15.36
CA LYS A 64 -1.81 -12.64 15.84
C LYS A 64 -1.94 -11.52 14.82
N SER A 65 -3.13 -11.37 14.26
CA SER A 65 -3.51 -10.34 13.30
C SER A 65 -4.28 -9.24 14.02
N ILE A 66 -3.88 -7.98 13.86
CA ILE A 66 -4.44 -6.82 14.57
C ILE A 66 -4.68 -5.68 13.59
N LEU A 67 -5.88 -5.10 13.61
CA LEU A 67 -6.19 -3.83 12.94
C LEU A 67 -6.30 -2.70 13.96
N THR A 68 -5.54 -1.64 13.76
CA THR A 68 -5.53 -0.45 14.62
C THR A 68 -5.94 0.81 13.87
N ASP A 69 -6.54 1.77 14.58
CA ASP A 69 -6.84 3.12 14.07
C ASP A 69 -5.58 4.01 14.00
N GLU A 70 -5.79 5.29 13.67
CA GLU A 70 -4.73 6.30 13.63
C GLU A 70 -4.09 6.59 15.01
N ASN A 71 -4.83 6.34 16.10
CA ASN A 71 -4.40 6.56 17.48
C ASN A 71 -3.73 5.31 18.10
N GLY A 72 -3.74 4.17 17.40
CA GLY A 72 -3.25 2.89 17.89
C GLY A 72 -4.30 2.07 18.67
N THR A 73 -5.56 2.50 18.67
CA THR A 73 -6.67 1.74 19.27
C THR A 73 -6.93 0.48 18.46
N ILE A 74 -7.02 -0.67 19.12
CA ILE A 74 -7.36 -1.94 18.48
C ILE A 74 -8.84 -1.95 18.11
N ILE A 75 -9.13 -2.20 16.84
CA ILE A 75 -10.48 -2.26 16.30
C ILE A 75 -10.92 -3.71 16.10
N ALA A 76 -9.99 -4.54 15.66
CA ALA A 76 -10.21 -5.96 15.44
C ALA A 76 -8.92 -6.73 15.67
N GLU A 77 -9.05 -7.95 16.18
CA GLU A 77 -7.96 -8.90 16.31
C GLU A 77 -8.44 -10.32 16.00
N SER A 78 -7.51 -11.17 15.58
CA SER A 78 -7.73 -12.60 15.32
C SER A 78 -6.42 -13.35 15.44
N ASN A 79 -6.50 -14.64 15.76
CA ASN A 79 -5.36 -15.55 15.75
C ASN A 79 -5.39 -16.51 14.56
N GLU A 80 -6.23 -16.26 13.55
CA GLU A 80 -6.27 -17.03 12.32
C GLU A 80 -4.99 -16.85 11.50
N LYS A 81 -4.48 -17.96 10.97
CA LYS A 81 -3.16 -18.02 10.31
C LYS A 81 -3.21 -17.68 8.82
N GLU A 82 -4.26 -18.07 8.12
CA GLU A 82 -4.32 -17.99 6.65
C GLU A 82 -5.04 -16.74 6.14
N SER A 83 -6.16 -16.40 6.77
CA SER A 83 -6.95 -15.24 6.37
C SER A 83 -7.75 -14.69 7.53
N VAL A 84 -8.06 -13.40 7.47
CA VAL A 84 -8.97 -12.73 8.40
C VAL A 84 -9.96 -11.88 7.61
N ASN A 85 -11.21 -11.84 8.06
CA ASN A 85 -12.26 -11.03 7.46
C ASN A 85 -13.00 -10.28 8.55
N TRP A 86 -13.07 -8.96 8.44
CA TRP A 86 -13.72 -8.10 9.42
C TRP A 86 -14.63 -7.09 8.76
N THR A 87 -15.74 -6.79 9.41
CA THR A 87 -16.59 -5.64 9.08
C THR A 87 -16.39 -4.59 10.17
N ILE A 88 -15.90 -3.42 9.78
CA ILE A 88 -15.59 -2.32 10.69
C ILE A 88 -16.73 -1.33 10.65
N GLU A 89 -17.54 -1.32 11.70
CA GLU A 89 -18.68 -0.42 11.81
C GLU A 89 -18.24 1.05 11.86
N ASN A 90 -18.97 1.93 11.17
CA ASN A 90 -18.72 3.37 11.13
C ASN A 90 -17.26 3.74 10.80
N SER A 91 -16.61 2.97 9.92
CA SER A 91 -15.21 3.20 9.55
C SER A 91 -15.03 4.57 8.87
N LYS A 92 -13.92 5.24 9.14
CA LYS A 92 -13.56 6.49 8.46
C LYS A 92 -13.00 6.16 7.07
N PRO A 93 -13.65 6.56 5.96
CA PRO A 93 -13.17 6.21 4.63
C PRO A 93 -11.94 7.03 4.26
N TRP A 94 -11.06 6.43 3.45
CA TRP A 94 -9.92 7.11 2.86
C TRP A 94 -10.34 7.89 1.61
N SER A 95 -9.81 9.10 1.47
CA SER A 95 -9.80 9.86 0.22
C SER A 95 -8.50 10.66 0.09
N ALA A 96 -8.24 11.22 -1.09
CA ALA A 96 -7.09 12.13 -1.27
C ALA A 96 -7.23 13.44 -0.48
N GLU A 97 -8.44 13.79 -0.04
CA GLU A 97 -8.73 14.99 0.75
C GLU A 97 -8.62 14.71 2.25
N ILE A 98 -9.08 13.54 2.68
CA ILE A 98 -9.05 13.09 4.07
C ILE A 98 -8.42 11.68 4.09
N PRO A 99 -7.08 11.58 4.23
CA PRO A 99 -6.37 10.31 4.11
C PRO A 99 -6.43 9.51 5.42
N ASN A 100 -7.62 9.13 5.86
CA ASN A 100 -7.81 8.27 7.03
C ASN A 100 -7.12 6.92 6.80
N LEU A 101 -6.21 6.55 7.69
CA LEU A 101 -5.42 5.33 7.58
C LEU A 101 -5.47 4.53 8.87
N TYR A 102 -5.68 3.23 8.69
CA TYR A 102 -5.56 2.19 9.69
C TYR A 102 -4.23 1.46 9.51
N THR A 103 -3.84 0.66 10.50
CA THR A 103 -2.63 -0.16 10.42
C THR A 103 -2.98 -1.61 10.71
N PHE A 104 -2.80 -2.47 9.71
CA PHE A 104 -2.87 -3.91 9.87
C PHE A 104 -1.49 -4.44 10.25
N THR A 105 -1.44 -5.21 11.33
CA THR A 105 -0.22 -5.78 11.91
C THR A 105 -0.40 -7.28 12.03
N VAL A 106 0.58 -8.04 11.55
CA VAL A 106 0.69 -9.48 11.77
C VAL A 106 1.91 -9.72 12.65
N ILE A 107 1.68 -10.36 13.78
CA ILE A 107 2.70 -10.73 14.76
C ILE A 107 2.83 -12.25 14.71
N LEU A 108 4.05 -12.72 14.48
CA LEU A 108 4.37 -14.15 14.56
C LEU A 108 5.06 -14.41 15.90
N THR A 109 4.62 -15.45 16.62
CA THR A 109 5.27 -15.89 17.86
C THR A 109 5.70 -17.34 17.78
N ASP A 110 6.74 -17.69 18.53
CA ASP A 110 7.17 -19.08 18.70
C ASP A 110 6.21 -19.88 19.60
N GLU A 111 6.51 -21.17 19.82
CA GLU A 111 5.74 -22.07 20.69
C GLU A 111 5.80 -21.67 22.17
N ILE A 112 6.78 -20.84 22.56
CA ILE A 112 7.02 -20.37 23.93
C ILE A 112 6.35 -19.00 24.17
N GLY A 113 5.90 -18.32 23.11
CA GLY A 113 5.24 -17.02 23.12
C GLY A 113 6.15 -15.83 22.82
N ASN A 114 7.41 -16.04 22.40
CA ASN A 114 8.31 -14.95 22.02
C ASN A 114 7.98 -14.42 20.60
N GLU A 115 8.04 -13.11 20.41
CA GLU A 115 7.84 -12.47 19.10
C GLU A 115 9.01 -12.79 18.14
N ILE A 116 8.67 -13.32 16.97
CA ILE A 116 9.61 -13.66 15.89
C ILE A 116 9.67 -12.54 14.85
N GLU A 117 8.50 -12.09 14.37
CA GLU A 117 8.38 -11.06 13.34
C GLU A 117 7.13 -10.22 13.57
N VAL A 118 7.23 -8.92 13.24
CA VAL A 118 6.09 -8.01 13.15
C VAL A 118 6.06 -7.37 11.76
N SER A 119 5.07 -7.75 10.95
CA SER A 119 4.84 -7.20 9.61
C SER A 119 3.66 -6.21 9.64
N LYS A 120 3.83 -5.00 9.10
CA LYS A 120 2.83 -3.93 9.15
C LYS A 120 2.49 -3.40 7.76
N THR A 121 1.22 -3.08 7.54
CA THR A 121 0.74 -2.41 6.32
C THR A 121 -0.32 -1.36 6.65
N LYS A 122 -0.29 -0.23 5.94
CA LYS A 122 -1.31 0.82 6.05
C LYS A 122 -2.54 0.44 5.22
N VAL A 123 -3.72 0.67 5.79
CA VAL A 123 -5.01 0.28 5.22
C VAL A 123 -5.91 1.51 5.13
N GLY A 124 -6.51 1.74 3.97
CA GLY A 124 -7.44 2.84 3.76
C GLY A 124 -8.70 2.35 3.07
N PHE A 125 -9.80 2.28 3.83
CA PHE A 125 -11.11 1.83 3.36
C PHE A 125 -11.64 2.78 2.30
N ARG A 126 -11.79 2.30 1.07
CA ARG A 126 -12.31 3.11 -0.03
C ARG A 126 -12.92 2.23 -1.09
N ARG A 127 -13.91 2.74 -1.79
CA ARG A 127 -14.57 2.07 -2.91
C ARG A 127 -14.44 2.88 -4.18
N PHE A 128 -13.79 2.30 -5.19
CA PHE A 128 -13.82 2.83 -6.54
C PHE A 128 -14.86 2.07 -7.34
N GLU A 129 -15.76 2.80 -8.01
CA GLU A 129 -16.83 2.17 -8.79
C GLU A 129 -17.25 3.04 -9.97
N LEU A 130 -17.79 2.41 -11.01
CA LEU A 130 -18.38 3.09 -12.16
C LEU A 130 -19.91 2.99 -12.05
N LYS A 131 -20.56 4.08 -11.63
CA LYS A 131 -22.02 4.17 -11.51
C LYS A 131 -22.58 4.93 -12.70
N LYS A 132 -23.33 4.23 -13.56
CA LYS A 132 -23.95 4.81 -14.77
C LYS A 132 -22.94 5.58 -15.66
N GLY A 133 -21.74 5.01 -15.85
CA GLY A 133 -20.66 5.63 -16.61
C GLY A 133 -19.90 6.74 -15.89
N ILE A 134 -20.23 7.05 -14.63
CA ILE A 134 -19.53 8.04 -13.81
C ILE A 134 -18.64 7.32 -12.80
N MET A 135 -17.35 7.68 -12.79
CA MET A 135 -16.40 7.13 -11.83
C MET A 135 -16.60 7.80 -10.47
N CYS A 136 -16.79 6.99 -9.44
CA CYS A 136 -17.03 7.42 -8.07
C CYS A 136 -15.99 6.86 -7.10
N LEU A 137 -15.66 7.63 -6.08
CA LEU A 137 -14.92 7.21 -4.89
C LEU A 137 -15.88 7.33 -3.71
N ASN A 138 -16.09 6.25 -2.97
CA ASN A 138 -17.00 6.20 -1.82
C ASN A 138 -18.40 6.76 -2.16
N GLY A 139 -18.92 6.38 -3.33
CA GLY A 139 -20.22 6.84 -3.84
C GLY A 139 -20.25 8.24 -4.47
N LYS A 140 -19.22 9.08 -4.26
CA LYS A 140 -19.18 10.46 -4.78
C LYS A 140 -18.37 10.55 -6.08
N ARG A 141 -18.82 11.39 -7.03
CA ARG A 141 -18.14 11.57 -8.33
C ARG A 141 -16.71 12.06 -8.14
N ILE A 142 -15.77 11.43 -8.84
CA ILE A 142 -14.36 11.85 -8.87
C ILE A 142 -14.12 12.83 -10.01
N ILE A 143 -13.35 13.88 -9.71
CA ILE A 143 -12.69 14.71 -10.72
C ILE A 143 -11.18 14.51 -10.60
N PHE A 144 -10.56 13.96 -11.66
CA PHE A 144 -9.11 13.79 -11.72
C PHE A 144 -8.45 15.11 -12.09
N LYS A 145 -7.75 15.69 -11.12
CA LYS A 145 -6.79 16.78 -11.37
C LYS A 145 -5.39 16.18 -11.36
N GLY A 146 -5.10 15.30 -12.32
CA GLY A 146 -3.84 14.55 -12.36
C GLY A 146 -2.77 15.18 -13.25
N ILE A 147 -1.51 14.81 -13.01
CA ILE A 147 -0.38 15.05 -13.92
C ILE A 147 0.41 13.75 -14.07
N ASN A 148 0.99 13.51 -15.24
CA ASN A 148 1.91 12.39 -15.46
C ASN A 148 3.27 12.69 -14.81
N ARG A 149 3.93 11.67 -14.25
CA ARG A 149 5.24 11.82 -13.61
C ARG A 149 6.20 10.70 -14.01
N HIS A 150 7.34 11.08 -14.59
CA HIS A 150 8.49 10.19 -14.75
C HIS A 150 9.37 10.22 -13.49
N GLU A 151 10.02 9.09 -13.20
CA GLU A 151 11.10 9.01 -12.20
C GLU A 151 12.40 9.50 -12.84
N PHE A 152 12.65 10.82 -12.76
CA PHE A 152 13.83 11.47 -13.34
C PHE A 152 14.33 12.62 -12.46
N ASP A 153 15.64 12.62 -12.20
CA ASP A 153 16.39 13.70 -11.58
C ASP A 153 17.51 14.16 -12.53
N ALA A 154 17.75 15.47 -12.61
CA ALA A 154 18.73 16.03 -13.54
C ALA A 154 20.18 15.65 -13.20
N LYS A 155 20.47 15.28 -11.95
CA LYS A 155 21.82 14.92 -11.49
C LYS A 155 22.02 13.40 -11.48
N THR A 156 21.01 12.65 -11.04
CA THR A 156 21.13 11.19 -10.83
C THR A 156 20.36 10.35 -11.85
N GLY A 157 19.72 10.97 -12.84
CA GLY A 157 18.95 10.28 -13.87
C GLY A 157 17.75 9.55 -13.25
N ARG A 158 17.71 8.23 -13.34
CA ARG A 158 16.61 7.40 -12.80
C ARG A 158 16.77 7.00 -11.34
N ALA A 159 17.92 7.30 -10.72
CA ALA A 159 18.17 6.98 -9.32
C ALA A 159 17.56 8.07 -8.42
N ILE A 160 16.29 7.92 -8.06
CA ILE A 160 15.54 8.91 -7.30
C ILE A 160 15.77 8.75 -5.79
N THR A 161 16.03 9.86 -5.10
CA THR A 161 16.18 9.87 -3.63
C THR A 161 14.86 10.13 -2.91
N LYS A 162 14.76 9.69 -1.66
CA LYS A 162 13.60 9.97 -0.78
C LYS A 162 13.34 11.48 -0.65
N ALA A 163 14.41 12.27 -0.47
CA ALA A 163 14.32 13.73 -0.35
C ALA A 163 13.69 14.37 -1.59
N TRP A 164 14.13 13.96 -2.79
CA TRP A 164 13.56 14.42 -4.05
C TRP A 164 12.08 14.06 -4.16
N PHE A 165 11.71 12.82 -3.80
CA PHE A 165 10.32 12.35 -3.82
C PHE A 165 9.42 13.21 -2.92
N CYS A 166 9.85 13.50 -1.69
CA CYS A 166 9.11 14.34 -0.74
C CYS A 166 9.00 15.80 -1.21
N GLN A 167 10.10 16.39 -1.68
CA GLN A 167 10.13 17.78 -2.14
C GLN A 167 9.17 18.01 -3.31
N TYR A 168 9.15 17.09 -4.28
CA TYR A 168 8.21 17.16 -5.41
C TYR A 168 6.75 16.98 -4.96
N HIS A 169 6.49 16.08 -4.02
CA HIS A 169 5.13 15.86 -3.50
C HIS A 169 4.57 17.11 -2.83
N LEU A 170 5.39 17.80 -2.04
CA LEU A 170 5.02 19.04 -1.35
C LEU A 170 4.83 20.22 -2.31
N THR A 171 5.65 20.32 -3.35
CA THR A 171 5.65 21.50 -4.24
C THR A 171 4.65 21.40 -5.39
N HIS A 172 4.43 20.20 -5.93
CA HIS A 172 3.64 20.02 -7.16
C HIS A 172 2.35 19.22 -6.93
N PHE A 173 2.27 18.41 -5.87
CA PHE A 173 1.16 17.46 -5.69
C PHE A 173 0.04 17.97 -4.78
N ILE A 174 0.30 18.97 -3.92
CA ILE A 174 -0.72 19.56 -3.02
C ILE A 174 -1.92 20.15 -3.79
N ARG A 175 -1.79 20.43 -5.09
CA ARG A 175 -2.86 20.97 -5.96
C ARG A 175 -3.55 19.94 -6.87
N THR A 176 -3.01 18.74 -7.03
CA THR A 176 -3.57 17.67 -7.88
C THR A 176 -4.41 16.70 -7.03
N ARG A 177 -5.61 17.14 -6.63
CA ARG A 177 -6.52 16.33 -5.80
C ARG A 177 -7.55 15.57 -6.65
N ILE A 178 -7.75 14.29 -6.33
CA ILE A 178 -9.01 13.59 -6.60
C ILE A 178 -10.03 14.24 -5.67
N MET A 179 -10.87 15.11 -6.21
CA MET A 179 -11.93 15.76 -5.43
C MET A 179 -13.22 14.99 -5.60
N GLN A 180 -13.85 14.68 -4.47
CA GLN A 180 -15.23 14.22 -4.46
C GLN A 180 -16.13 15.45 -4.58
N ARG A 181 -17.04 15.47 -5.55
CA ARG A 181 -18.14 16.45 -5.55
C ARG A 181 -19.42 15.79 -5.07
N GLU A 182 -20.22 16.59 -4.38
CA GLU A 182 -21.65 16.35 -4.19
C GLU A 182 -22.39 16.37 -5.53
#